data_AF-A0A017S7I6-F1
#
_entry.id   AF-A0A017S7I6-F1
#
_cell.length_a   1.000
_cell.length_b   1.000
_cell.length_c   1.000
_cell.angle_alpha   90.00
_cell.angle_beta   90.00
_cell.angle_gamma   90.00
#
_symmetry.space_group_name_H-M   'P 1'
#
loop_
_entity.id
_entity.type
_entity.pdbx_description
1 polymer ?
#
loop_
_entity_poly.entity_id
_entity_poly.type
_entity_poly.pdbx_seq_one_letter_code
_entity_poly.pdbx_strand_id
1 'polypeptide(L)'
;MAMEDAYPLVTCLQLGGKSDISLAVRVHNHLRFERVSCAQKMGFHHREKFHNTDWDEVARNPNVLSKTTADWIMRHDPEEYVYNNYNSCSNHITLEMPFKNTNMPPGYRYKSWTVQELMEASDRREPIVNEGDWN
;
A
#
# COMPACT_ATOMS: atom_id res chain seq x y z
N MET A 1 4.26 -2.97 -7.52
CA MET A 1 4.88 -3.02 -6.18
C MET A 1 6.35 -3.39 -6.21
N ALA A 2 6.79 -4.46 -6.88
CA ALA A 2 8.22 -4.84 -6.89
C ALA A 2 9.19 -3.71 -7.32
N MET A 3 8.84 -2.92 -8.33
CA MET A 3 9.63 -1.73 -8.71
C MET A 3 9.70 -0.69 -7.58
N GLU A 4 8.57 -0.42 -6.91
CA GLU A 4 8.53 0.42 -5.72
C GLU A 4 9.20 -0.23 -4.50
N ASP A 5 9.57 -1.50 -4.52
CA ASP A 5 10.41 -2.08 -3.47
C ASP A 5 11.89 -1.85 -3.79
N ALA A 6 12.27 -1.90 -5.07
CA ALA A 6 13.66 -1.71 -5.51
C ALA A 6 14.15 -0.27 -5.38
N TYR A 7 13.43 0.72 -5.93
CA TYR A 7 13.87 2.13 -5.91
C TYR A 7 14.15 2.65 -4.50
N PRO A 8 13.19 2.61 -3.54
CA PRO A 8 13.43 3.12 -2.21
C PRO A 8 14.43 2.28 -1.41
N LEU A 9 14.64 1.01 -1.75
CA LEU A 9 15.70 0.22 -1.10
C LEU A 9 17.07 0.82 -1.42
N VAL A 10 17.31 1.15 -2.69
CA VAL A 10 18.56 1.80 -3.11
C VAL A 10 18.72 3.15 -2.42
N THR A 11 17.67 3.97 -2.37
CA THR A 11 17.68 5.27 -1.69
C THR A 11 17.98 5.12 -0.19
N CYS A 12 17.35 4.17 0.50
CA CYS A 12 17.64 3.89 1.90
C CYS A 12 19.09 3.47 2.11
N LEU A 13 19.63 2.58 1.26
CA LEU A 13 21.02 2.13 1.33
C LEU A 13 22.01 3.28 1.06
N GLN A 14 21.68 4.18 0.13
CA GLN A 14 22.46 5.39 -0.11
C GLN A 14 22.50 6.30 1.13
N LEU A 15 21.35 6.53 1.77
CA LEU A 15 21.24 7.41 2.93
C LEU A 15 21.86 6.83 4.20
N GLY A 16 21.73 5.51 4.43
CA GLY A 16 22.37 4.83 5.57
C GLY A 16 23.87 4.60 5.37
N GLY A 17 24.35 4.56 4.12
CA GLY A 17 25.74 4.29 3.82
C GLY A 17 26.21 2.91 4.28
N LYS A 18 27.53 2.67 4.20
CA LYS A 18 28.12 1.36 4.52
C LYS A 18 28.12 1.04 6.02
N SER A 19 28.05 2.04 6.89
CA SER A 19 28.03 1.86 8.35
C SER A 19 26.69 1.34 8.85
N ASP A 20 25.58 1.71 8.21
CA ASP A 20 24.23 1.51 8.76
C ASP A 20 23.29 0.74 7.83
N ILE A 21 23.82 -0.23 7.08
CA ILE A 21 23.05 -1.09 6.17
C ILE A 21 21.85 -1.74 6.87
N SER A 22 22.04 -2.23 8.10
CA SER A 22 20.97 -2.86 8.88
C SER A 22 19.82 -1.88 9.16
N LEU A 23 20.14 -0.64 9.53
CA LEU A 23 19.13 0.39 9.77
C LEU A 23 18.43 0.79 8.47
N ALA A 24 19.19 0.96 7.38
CA ALA A 24 18.64 1.30 6.07
C ALA A 24 17.60 0.28 5.58
N VAL A 25 17.88 -1.02 5.71
CA VAL A 25 16.92 -2.09 5.33
C VAL A 25 15.70 -2.10 6.25
N ARG A 26 15.86 -1.79 7.54
CA ARG A 26 14.72 -1.67 8.48
C ARG A 26 13.84 -0.47 8.15
N VAL A 27 14.44 0.68 7.83
CA VAL A 27 13.72 1.87 7.36
C VAL A 27 12.95 1.56 6.07
N HIS A 28 13.60 0.92 5.10
CA HIS A 28 12.94 0.48 3.86
C HIS A 28 11.70 -0.37 4.15
N ASN A 29 11.84 -1.42 4.98
CA ASN A 29 10.72 -2.28 5.34
C ASN A 29 9.58 -1.48 6.01
N HIS A 30 9.92 -0.55 6.91
CA HIS A 30 8.92 0.27 7.61
C HIS A 30 8.17 1.23 6.67
N LEU A 31 8.84 1.82 5.69
CA LEU A 31 8.21 2.74 4.72
C LEU A 31 7.36 1.99 3.67
N ARG A 32 7.62 0.69 3.47
CA ARG A 32 6.99 -0.13 2.42
C ARG A 32 5.87 -1.02 2.91
N PHE A 33 6.00 -1.61 4.10
CA PHE A 33 5.14 -2.69 4.56
C PHE A 33 3.64 -2.34 4.49
N GLU A 34 3.23 -1.24 5.13
CA GLU A 34 1.81 -0.87 5.17
C GLU A 34 1.24 -0.57 3.78
N ARG A 35 2.02 0.11 2.93
CA ARG A 35 1.65 0.42 1.55
C ARG A 35 1.49 -0.84 0.70
N VAL A 36 2.43 -1.78 0.79
CA VAL A 36 2.37 -3.07 0.07
C VAL A 36 1.15 -3.86 0.53
N SER A 37 0.92 -3.93 1.84
CA SER A 37 -0.26 -4.62 2.40
C SER A 37 -1.58 -3.98 1.94
N CYS A 38 -1.66 -2.65 1.82
CA CYS A 38 -2.84 -2.00 1.24
C CYS A 38 -3.02 -2.36 -0.24
N ALA A 39 -1.95 -2.35 -1.03
CA ALA A 39 -2.02 -2.71 -2.46
C ALA A 39 -2.44 -4.18 -2.67
N GLN A 40 -1.97 -5.09 -1.81
CA GLN A 40 -2.41 -6.49 -1.82
C GLN A 40 -3.90 -6.62 -1.50
N LYS A 41 -4.39 -5.93 -0.46
CA LYS A 41 -5.81 -5.91 -0.11
C LYS A 41 -6.68 -5.34 -1.24
N MET A 42 -6.23 -4.28 -1.91
CA MET A 42 -6.88 -3.74 -3.09
C MET A 42 -7.01 -4.80 -4.20
N GLY A 43 -5.98 -5.62 -4.40
CA GLY A 43 -6.03 -6.73 -5.37
C GLY A 43 -7.18 -7.72 -5.11
N PHE A 44 -7.46 -8.05 -3.84
CA PHE A 44 -8.63 -8.85 -3.47
C PHE A 44 -9.94 -8.14 -3.80
N HIS A 45 -10.06 -6.85 -3.47
CA HIS A 45 -11.26 -6.07 -3.78
C HIS A 45 -11.53 -6.02 -5.30
N HIS A 46 -10.49 -5.82 -6.11
CA HIS A 46 -10.62 -5.86 -7.56
C HIS A 46 -11.03 -7.23 -8.06
N ARG A 47 -10.41 -8.32 -7.58
CA ARG A 47 -10.81 -9.69 -7.92
C ARG A 47 -12.29 -9.92 -7.65
N GLU A 48 -12.77 -9.55 -6.45
CA GLU A 48 -14.17 -9.69 -6.07
C GLU A 48 -15.10 -8.91 -7.01
N LYS A 49 -14.73 -7.67 -7.33
CA LYS A 49 -15.49 -6.85 -8.28
C LYS A 49 -15.55 -7.54 -9.65
N PHE A 50 -14.40 -7.91 -10.22
CA PHE A 50 -14.33 -8.51 -11.56
C PHE A 50 -15.04 -9.87 -11.67
N HIS A 51 -14.92 -10.74 -10.65
CA HIS A 51 -15.54 -12.06 -10.68
C HIS A 51 -17.06 -12.04 -10.52
N ASN A 52 -17.60 -11.00 -9.85
CA ASN A 52 -19.03 -10.87 -9.59
C ASN A 52 -19.71 -9.79 -10.46
N THR A 53 -18.99 -9.22 -11.44
CA THR A 53 -19.54 -8.20 -12.35
C THR A 53 -20.48 -8.83 -13.39
N ASP A 54 -21.62 -8.17 -13.62
CA ASP A 54 -22.48 -8.45 -14.78
C ASP A 54 -21.84 -7.85 -16.05
N TRP A 55 -21.28 -8.72 -16.90
CA TRP A 55 -20.60 -8.30 -18.12
C TRP A 55 -21.55 -7.78 -19.20
N ASP A 56 -22.83 -8.18 -19.18
CA ASP A 56 -23.84 -7.65 -20.11
C ASP A 56 -24.22 -6.21 -19.73
N GLU A 57 -24.18 -5.87 -18.44
CA GLU A 57 -24.32 -4.48 -17.97
C GLU A 57 -23.10 -3.64 -18.38
N VAL A 58 -21.88 -4.15 -18.18
CA VAL A 58 -20.65 -3.46 -18.57
C VAL A 58 -20.60 -3.20 -20.08
N ALA A 59 -21.05 -4.15 -20.90
CA ALA A 59 -21.13 -3.96 -22.35
C ALA A 59 -22.06 -2.80 -22.74
N ARG A 60 -23.13 -2.59 -21.98
CA ARG A 60 -24.08 -1.47 -22.16
C ARG A 60 -23.58 -0.16 -21.55
N ASN A 61 -22.84 -0.23 -20.45
CA ASN A 61 -22.28 0.93 -19.75
C ASN A 61 -20.84 0.64 -19.24
N PRO A 62 -19.82 0.87 -20.08
CA PRO A 62 -18.42 0.58 -19.71
C PRO A 62 -17.91 1.38 -18.50
N ASN A 63 -18.58 2.48 -18.15
CA ASN A 63 -18.19 3.32 -17.02
C ASN A 63 -18.34 2.63 -15.66
N VAL A 64 -19.11 1.54 -15.56
CA VAL A 64 -19.27 0.71 -14.35
C VAL A 64 -17.93 0.15 -13.85
N LEU A 65 -16.96 -0.03 -14.76
CA LEU A 65 -15.59 -0.44 -14.44
C LEU A 65 -14.55 0.69 -14.64
N SER A 66 -14.96 1.90 -15.02
CA SER A 66 -14.01 3.00 -15.20
C SER A 66 -13.43 3.45 -13.84
N LYS A 67 -12.11 3.71 -13.81
CA LYS A 67 -11.26 3.92 -12.61
C LYS A 67 -11.10 2.67 -11.73
N THR A 68 -10.21 1.79 -12.15
CA THR A 68 -9.74 0.66 -11.33
C THR A 68 -8.47 0.97 -10.55
N THR A 69 -7.84 2.14 -10.71
CA THR A 69 -6.56 2.40 -10.05
C THR A 69 -6.58 3.72 -9.31
N ALA A 70 -6.32 3.62 -8.01
CA ALA A 70 -6.41 4.72 -7.06
C ALA A 70 -5.27 5.73 -7.22
N ASP A 71 -5.54 7.01 -6.97
CA ASP A 71 -4.55 8.09 -7.13
C ASP A 71 -3.36 7.90 -6.18
N TRP A 72 -3.60 7.39 -4.96
CA TRP A 72 -2.55 7.10 -3.98
C TRP A 72 -1.58 5.99 -4.44
N ILE A 73 -1.99 5.13 -5.37
CA ILE A 73 -1.10 4.19 -6.05
C ILE A 73 -0.37 4.91 -7.19
N MET A 74 -1.10 5.52 -8.11
CA MET A 74 -0.56 6.00 -9.40
C MET A 74 0.36 7.21 -9.29
N ARG A 75 0.16 8.05 -8.27
CA ARG A 75 0.86 9.35 -8.12
C ARG A 75 1.94 9.32 -7.05
N HIS A 76 2.29 8.15 -6.53
CA HIS A 76 3.31 8.03 -5.49
C HIS A 76 4.70 7.97 -6.11
N ASP A 77 5.58 8.87 -5.66
CA ASP A 77 7.02 8.74 -5.86
C ASP A 77 7.65 8.06 -4.65
N PRO A 78 8.10 6.79 -4.77
CA PRO A 78 8.68 6.06 -3.64
C PRO A 78 10.09 6.56 -3.26
N GLU A 79 10.85 7.11 -4.19
CA GLU A 79 12.22 7.60 -3.93
C GLU A 79 12.16 8.94 -3.19
N GLU A 80 11.36 9.89 -3.69
CA GLU A 80 11.13 11.17 -3.01
C GLU A 80 10.57 10.95 -1.60
N TYR A 81 9.66 9.98 -1.44
CA TYR A 81 9.11 9.65 -0.13
C TYR A 81 10.18 9.18 0.86
N VAL A 82 11.19 8.42 0.42
CA VAL A 82 12.31 8.05 1.28
C VAL A 82 13.12 9.28 1.67
N TYR A 83 13.52 10.14 0.73
CA TYR A 83 14.29 11.34 1.06
C TYR A 83 13.58 12.22 2.10
N ASN A 84 12.26 12.34 1.98
CA ASN A 84 11.45 13.15 2.91
C ASN A 84 11.28 12.52 4.29
N ASN A 85 11.36 11.19 4.42
CA ASN A 85 10.97 10.48 5.64
C ASN A 85 12.08 9.64 6.29
N TYR A 86 13.24 9.46 5.64
CA TYR A 86 14.29 8.55 6.11
C TYR A 86 14.72 8.87 7.54
N ASN A 87 15.06 10.12 7.84
CA ASN A 87 15.51 10.54 9.18
C ASN A 87 14.41 10.38 10.24
N SER A 88 13.17 10.72 9.90
CA SER A 88 12.03 10.58 10.82
C SER A 88 11.77 9.10 11.14
N CYS A 89 11.83 8.25 10.13
CA CYS A 89 11.65 6.80 10.27
C CYS A 89 12.85 6.15 10.98
N SER A 90 14.07 6.58 10.71
CA SER A 90 15.25 6.08 11.43
C SER A 90 15.17 6.44 12.91
N ASN A 91 14.79 7.67 13.25
CA ASN A 91 14.58 8.10 14.63
C ASN A 91 13.42 7.36 15.30
N HIS A 92 12.37 7.01 14.56
CA HIS A 92 11.33 6.14 15.09
C HIS A 92 11.88 4.77 15.49
N ILE A 93 12.74 4.20 14.65
CA ILE A 93 13.33 2.88 14.86
C ILE A 93 14.38 2.86 15.99
N THR A 94 15.16 3.93 16.14
CA THR A 94 16.30 3.98 17.07
C THR A 94 16.01 4.71 18.38
N LEU A 95 15.12 5.69 18.35
CA LEU A 95 14.80 6.58 19.48
C LEU A 95 13.33 6.51 19.90
N GLU A 96 12.54 5.61 19.31
CA GLU A 96 11.10 5.43 19.59
C GLU A 96 10.27 6.72 19.35
N MET A 97 10.77 7.62 18.50
CA MET A 97 10.05 8.85 18.13
C MET A 97 8.77 8.51 17.34
N PRO A 98 7.67 9.28 17.50
CA PRO A 98 6.47 9.02 16.72
C PRO A 98 6.71 9.18 15.21
N PHE A 99 6.27 8.18 14.43
CA PHE A 99 6.27 8.23 12.98
C PHE A 99 5.02 7.54 12.44
N LYS A 100 4.45 8.08 11.37
CA LYS A 100 3.29 7.52 10.69
C LYS A 100 3.48 7.65 9.19
N ASN A 101 3.30 6.56 8.46
CA ASN A 101 3.31 6.61 7.01
C ASN A 101 2.13 7.42 6.46
N THR A 102 2.35 8.03 5.31
CA THR A 102 1.33 8.79 4.57
C THR A 102 1.16 8.31 3.13
N ASN A 103 1.93 7.31 2.70
CA ASN A 103 1.89 6.70 1.36
C ASN A 103 0.87 5.55 1.24
N MET A 104 -0.20 5.60 2.04
CA MET A 104 -1.32 4.64 2.08
C MET A 104 -2.64 5.35 1.71
N PRO A 105 -3.77 4.64 1.54
CA PRO A 105 -5.06 5.26 1.26
C PRO A 105 -5.35 6.47 2.19
N PRO A 106 -5.68 7.66 1.67
CA PRO A 106 -5.92 8.84 2.51
C PRO A 106 -6.99 8.58 3.58
N GLY A 107 -6.73 9.01 4.82
CA GLY A 107 -7.65 8.78 5.94
C GLY A 107 -7.68 7.35 6.49
N TYR A 108 -7.01 6.39 5.84
CA TYR A 108 -6.87 5.04 6.38
C TYR A 108 -5.81 4.99 7.47
N ARG A 109 -6.04 4.12 8.46
CA ARG A 109 -5.03 3.69 9.42
C ARG A 109 -4.84 2.20 9.20
N TYR A 110 -3.59 1.78 8.99
CA TYR A 110 -3.28 0.38 8.75
C TYR A 110 -3.83 -0.51 9.86
N LYS A 111 -4.57 -1.54 9.46
CA LYS A 111 -5.02 -2.64 10.31
C LYS A 111 -4.54 -3.93 9.64
N SER A 112 -3.92 -4.82 10.39
CA SER A 112 -3.54 -6.13 9.87
C SER A 112 -4.78 -6.87 9.39
N TRP A 113 -4.61 -7.65 8.33
CA TRP A 113 -5.66 -8.48 7.74
C TRP A 113 -5.03 -9.79 7.29
N THR A 114 -5.84 -10.84 7.18
CA THR A 114 -5.39 -12.13 6.67
C THR A 114 -6.12 -12.50 5.38
N VAL A 115 -5.50 -13.35 4.57
CA VAL A 115 -6.16 -13.91 3.38
C VAL A 115 -7.43 -14.67 3.79
N GLN A 116 -7.37 -15.41 4.91
CA GLN A 116 -8.52 -16.16 5.41
C GLN A 116 -9.74 -15.26 5.66
N GLU A 117 -9.57 -14.13 6.36
CA GLU A 117 -10.66 -13.18 6.63
C GLU A 117 -11.28 -12.64 5.33
N LEU A 118 -10.46 -12.32 4.33
CA LEU A 118 -10.95 -11.80 3.04
C LEU A 118 -11.69 -12.87 2.23
N MET A 119 -11.20 -14.13 2.26
CA MET A 119 -11.84 -15.25 1.58
C MET A 119 -13.18 -15.61 2.24
N GLU A 120 -13.24 -15.65 3.57
CA GLU A 120 -14.47 -15.92 4.30
C GLU A 120 -15.54 -14.83 4.06
N ALA A 121 -15.14 -13.56 3.93
CA ALA A 121 -16.05 -12.47 3.57
C ALA A 121 -16.59 -12.64 2.13
N SER A 122 -15.73 -13.04 1.18
CA SER A 122 -16.11 -13.35 -0.20
C SER A 122 -17.14 -14.50 -0.25
N ASP A 123 -16.90 -15.58 0.49
CA ASP A 123 -17.81 -16.74 0.56
C ASP A 123 -19.19 -16.34 1.08
N ARG A 124 -19.25 -15.39 2.03
CA ARG A 124 -20.50 -14.82 2.56
C ARG A 124 -21.12 -13.73 1.67
N ARG A 125 -20.46 -13.34 0.58
CA ARG A 125 -20.83 -12.20 -0.30
C ARG A 125 -20.94 -10.88 0.46
N GLU A 126 -20.13 -10.71 1.49
CA GLU A 126 -20.06 -9.48 2.26
C GLU A 126 -19.06 -8.52 1.60
N PRO A 127 -19.43 -7.26 1.35
CA PRO A 127 -18.51 -6.29 0.80
C PRO A 127 -17.40 -5.98 1.82
N ILE A 128 -16.14 -6.05 1.36
CA ILE A 128 -14.99 -5.59 2.15
C ILE A 128 -15.00 -4.06 2.14
N VAL A 129 -15.58 -3.46 3.19
CA VAL A 129 -15.57 -2.01 3.40
C VAL A 129 -14.29 -1.60 4.13
N ASN A 130 -13.52 -0.70 3.54
CA ASN A 130 -12.35 -0.12 4.17
C ASN A 130 -12.61 1.32 4.60
N GLU A 131 -12.05 1.72 5.74
CA GLU A 131 -11.94 3.13 6.13
C GLU A 131 -10.97 3.87 5.19
N GLY A 132 -11.19 5.17 5.00
CA GLY A 132 -10.35 6.01 4.14
C GLY A 132 -10.76 6.01 2.67
N ASP A 133 -10.02 6.76 1.85
CA ASP A 133 -10.23 6.90 0.42
C ASP A 133 -9.36 5.91 -0.36
N TRP A 134 -10.00 4.93 -0.99
CA TRP A 134 -9.35 3.87 -1.77
C TRP A 134 -9.48 4.09 -3.28
N ASN A 135 -9.98 5.24 -3.72
CA ASN A 135 -10.21 5.58 -5.13
C ASN A 135 -9.13 6.47 -5.76
#